data_AF-F2PVP1-F1
#
_entry.id   AF-F2PVP1-F1
#
_cell.length_a   1.000
_cell.length_b   1.000
_cell.length_c   1.000
_cell.angle_alpha   90.00
_cell.angle_beta   90.00
_cell.angle_gamma   90.00
#
_symmetry.space_group_name_H-M   'P 1'
#
loop_
_entity.id
_entity.type
_entity.pdbx_description
1 polymer ?
#
loop_
_entity_poly.entity_id
_entity_poly.type
_entity_poly.pdbx_seq_one_letter_code
_entity_poly.pdbx_strand_id
1 'polypeptide(L)'
;MDKENQPEQQQQQRREDEEEEEEEWSGSFDPFADPGERRVLFASLDSFRQYRRSAHRNVTHRRRQSFYALPSLHWKTLAAPPFNLLETFNKVDDAIDANAEVAEAILDSALEAFQLPRHPQAEDSAKEGHGRDVSWHDTATSSDVSKANSTIRQLYRDWSEGGAVERETCYGPVMRDLQGEFGENPAQGTRVLIPGAGLGRLVFDVAMAGFEAEGNEISYHQLVTSSWVLNRTKRKEECAIYPFVLHFSNLRTREQQFKKVLVPDVHPGSAVRGYEVDAEGSEGSQKETKKMTGSMSMTAADFLLLYNEESNREAFHAVATVFFIDTAPNLIRYIQTVHHCLRPGGIWSNVGPLLWHFEDRPAPSATTAATDGGKATEDAAASAHAPGDDDLEREYNHGHSHNHSHSHSHQGRGHSQGEGIADPGVVELSQDEVLALIEKMGFALEKAEEDIGGCGYIQDPDSMLFNMYKPVHWVVRKK
;
A
#
# COMPACT_ATOMS: atom_id res chain seq x y z
N MET A 1 -10.19 51.20 -30.23
CA MET A 1 -10.76 49.91 -30.67
C MET A 1 -9.63 48.90 -30.58
N ASP A 2 -9.96 47.64 -30.35
CA ASP A 2 -9.04 46.52 -30.06
C ASP A 2 -8.82 46.24 -28.56
N LYS A 3 -9.94 45.99 -27.88
CA LYS A 3 -10.02 45.15 -26.67
C LYS A 3 -11.07 44.07 -26.94
N GLU A 4 -10.77 43.08 -27.79
CA GLU A 4 -11.77 42.04 -28.07
C GLU A 4 -11.22 40.64 -28.43
N ASN A 5 -9.93 40.34 -28.21
CA ASN A 5 -9.36 39.02 -28.60
C ASN A 5 -8.61 38.25 -27.50
N GLN A 6 -8.84 38.56 -26.21
CA GLN A 6 -8.25 37.83 -25.08
C GLN A 6 -9.08 36.70 -24.42
N PRO A 7 -10.43 36.55 -24.60
CA PRO A 7 -11.14 35.46 -23.94
C PRO A 7 -10.97 34.09 -24.62
N GLU A 8 -10.70 34.05 -25.93
CA GLU A 8 -10.70 32.79 -26.70
C GLU A 8 -9.47 31.93 -26.43
N GLN A 9 -8.29 32.52 -26.23
CA GLN A 9 -7.07 31.74 -25.92
C GLN A 9 -7.13 31.10 -24.51
N GLN A 10 -7.74 31.74 -23.51
CA GLN A 10 -7.93 31.14 -22.19
C GLN A 10 -9.03 30.09 -22.14
N GLN A 11 -10.04 30.18 -23.03
CA GLN A 11 -11.06 29.14 -23.16
C GLN A 11 -10.57 27.95 -23.97
N GLN A 12 -9.69 28.16 -24.94
CA GLN A 12 -9.09 27.09 -25.73
C GLN A 12 -8.07 26.30 -24.91
N GLN A 13 -7.29 26.98 -24.06
CA GLN A 13 -6.36 26.34 -23.12
C GLN A 13 -7.08 25.59 -21.97
N ARG A 14 -8.23 26.10 -21.49
CA ARG A 14 -9.10 25.34 -20.57
C ARG A 14 -9.77 24.13 -21.22
N ARG A 15 -10.08 24.20 -22.52
CA ARG A 15 -10.65 23.06 -23.25
C ARG A 15 -9.62 22.00 -23.58
N GLU A 16 -8.36 22.39 -23.82
CA GLU A 16 -7.25 21.45 -23.97
C GLU A 16 -6.92 20.77 -22.62
N ASP A 17 -7.00 21.48 -21.49
CA ASP A 17 -6.85 20.89 -20.14
C ASP A 17 -8.05 19.99 -19.73
N GLU A 18 -9.24 20.19 -20.31
CA GLU A 18 -10.46 19.37 -20.06
C GLU A 18 -10.55 18.15 -21.00
N GLU A 19 -9.79 18.10 -22.10
CA GLU A 19 -9.79 16.98 -23.07
C GLU A 19 -8.73 15.89 -22.79
N GLU A 20 -7.85 16.10 -21.80
CA GLU A 20 -6.88 15.10 -21.28
C GLU A 20 -7.25 14.56 -19.87
N GLU A 21 -8.52 14.61 -19.46
CA GLU A 21 -8.98 13.73 -18.38
C GLU A 21 -9.12 12.30 -18.94
N GLU A 22 -8.00 11.61 -19.15
CA GLU A 22 -8.02 10.15 -19.14
C GLU A 22 -8.59 9.74 -17.78
N GLU A 23 -9.76 9.10 -17.78
CA GLU A 23 -10.38 8.55 -16.59
C GLU A 23 -9.34 7.68 -15.87
N GLU A 24 -9.04 7.99 -14.60
CA GLU A 24 -7.92 7.43 -13.80
C GLU A 24 -7.91 5.88 -13.73
N TRP A 25 -9.03 5.24 -14.13
CA TRP A 25 -9.22 3.80 -14.21
C TRP A 25 -9.85 3.31 -15.54
N SER A 26 -9.86 4.11 -16.61
CA SER A 26 -10.42 3.71 -17.93
C SER A 26 -9.51 2.81 -18.76
N GLY A 27 -8.68 2.01 -18.11
CA GLY A 27 -7.92 0.95 -18.79
C GLY A 27 -8.86 -0.10 -19.41
N SER A 28 -8.31 -1.05 -20.15
CA SER A 28 -9.08 -2.21 -20.66
C SER A 28 -9.61 -3.15 -19.57
N PHE A 29 -9.42 -2.79 -18.30
CA PHE A 29 -9.69 -3.58 -17.12
C PHE A 29 -10.89 -2.99 -16.37
N ASP A 30 -11.99 -3.76 -16.31
CA ASP A 30 -13.17 -3.39 -15.53
C ASP A 30 -13.20 -4.20 -14.23
N PRO A 31 -12.84 -3.60 -13.07
CA PRO A 31 -12.81 -4.32 -11.78
C PRO A 31 -14.19 -4.77 -11.30
N PHE A 32 -15.26 -4.39 -12.02
CA PHE A 32 -16.62 -4.82 -11.75
C PHE A 32 -17.05 -6.04 -12.57
N ALA A 33 -16.27 -6.41 -13.59
CA ALA A 33 -16.56 -7.54 -14.47
C ALA A 33 -16.28 -8.88 -13.78
N ASP A 34 -15.23 -8.96 -12.96
CA ASP A 34 -14.96 -10.13 -12.11
C ASP A 34 -15.63 -9.99 -10.73
N PRO A 35 -16.53 -10.93 -10.34
CA PRO A 35 -17.20 -10.86 -9.04
C PRO A 35 -16.26 -10.96 -7.83
N GLY A 36 -15.14 -11.68 -7.96
CA GLY A 36 -14.17 -11.85 -6.88
C GLY A 36 -13.43 -10.54 -6.61
N GLU A 37 -12.97 -9.91 -7.68
CA GLU A 37 -12.34 -8.59 -7.66
C GLU A 37 -13.28 -7.51 -7.13
N ARG A 38 -14.50 -7.43 -7.67
CA ARG A 38 -15.52 -6.47 -7.20
C ARG A 38 -15.76 -6.59 -5.70
N ARG A 39 -15.81 -7.82 -5.17
CA ARG A 39 -15.97 -8.06 -3.73
C ARG A 39 -14.82 -7.45 -2.93
N VAL A 40 -13.57 -7.65 -3.37
CA VAL A 40 -12.39 -7.13 -2.65
C VAL A 40 -12.31 -5.61 -2.73
N LEU A 41 -12.60 -5.02 -3.89
CA LEU A 41 -12.72 -3.57 -4.04
C LEU A 41 -13.77 -3.01 -3.08
N PHE A 42 -14.99 -3.57 -3.07
CA PHE A 42 -16.08 -3.08 -2.22
C PHE A 42 -15.76 -3.22 -0.73
N ALA A 43 -15.19 -4.36 -0.32
CA ALA A 43 -14.75 -4.56 1.05
C ALA A 43 -13.70 -3.53 1.47
N SER A 44 -12.81 -3.13 0.56
CA SER A 44 -11.79 -2.10 0.80
C SER A 44 -12.42 -0.69 0.93
N LEU A 45 -13.38 -0.34 0.08
CA LEU A 45 -14.09 0.94 0.19
C LEU A 45 -14.91 1.02 1.48
N ASP A 46 -15.62 -0.07 1.81
CA ASP A 46 -16.43 -0.14 3.03
C ASP A 46 -15.57 -0.16 4.30
N SER A 47 -14.37 -0.74 4.28
CA SER A 47 -13.47 -0.72 5.43
C SER A 47 -13.01 0.70 5.77
N PHE A 48 -12.67 1.53 4.77
CA PHE A 48 -12.40 2.96 4.97
C PHE A 48 -13.63 3.73 5.47
N ARG A 49 -14.83 3.48 4.90
CA ARG A 49 -16.09 4.06 5.40
C ARG A 49 -16.33 3.73 6.88
N GLN A 50 -16.00 2.52 7.29
CA GLN A 50 -16.20 2.04 8.65
C GLN A 50 -15.11 2.48 9.63
N TYR A 51 -13.97 3.00 9.17
CA TYR A 51 -12.80 3.35 9.98
C TYR A 51 -13.16 4.14 11.24
N ARG A 52 -13.83 5.30 11.09
CA ARG A 52 -14.16 6.19 12.20
C ARG A 52 -14.93 5.45 13.30
N ARG A 53 -16.03 4.81 12.90
CA ARG A 53 -16.93 4.08 13.80
C ARG A 53 -16.22 2.90 14.45
N SER A 54 -15.43 2.14 13.70
CA SER A 54 -14.76 0.94 14.19
C SER A 54 -13.65 1.29 15.17
N ALA A 55 -12.83 2.30 14.88
CA ALA A 55 -11.74 2.78 15.72
C ALA A 55 -12.27 3.31 17.06
N HIS A 56 -13.27 4.21 17.05
CA HIS A 56 -13.91 4.69 18.28
C HIS A 56 -14.49 3.55 19.12
N ARG A 57 -15.20 2.61 18.48
CA ARG A 57 -15.81 1.47 19.18
C ARG A 57 -14.75 0.57 19.82
N ASN A 58 -13.72 0.20 19.05
CA ASN A 58 -12.75 -0.81 19.46
C ASN A 58 -11.67 -0.24 20.40
N VAL A 59 -11.32 1.03 20.23
CA VAL A 59 -10.25 1.66 21.01
C VAL A 59 -10.81 2.31 22.26
N THR A 60 -11.61 3.36 22.15
CA THR A 60 -11.97 4.20 23.30
C THR A 60 -13.25 3.75 23.99
N HIS A 61 -14.30 3.36 23.24
CA HIS A 61 -15.58 2.96 23.84
C HIS A 61 -15.43 1.75 24.78
N ARG A 62 -14.78 0.67 24.33
CA ARG A 62 -14.51 -0.51 25.18
C ARG A 62 -13.65 -0.13 26.40
N ARG A 63 -12.64 0.72 26.22
CA ARG A 63 -11.77 1.17 27.33
C ARG A 63 -12.54 2.00 28.36
N ARG A 64 -13.48 2.85 27.92
CA ARG A 64 -14.38 3.59 28.83
C ARG A 64 -15.31 2.64 29.59
N GLN A 65 -15.86 1.61 28.94
CA GLN A 65 -16.66 0.58 29.62
C GLN A 65 -15.84 -0.13 30.71
N SER A 66 -14.62 -0.58 30.38
CA SER A 66 -13.72 -1.19 31.35
C SER A 66 -13.33 -0.24 32.48
N PHE A 67 -13.09 1.03 32.16
CA PHE A 67 -12.76 2.07 33.14
C PHE A 67 -13.88 2.29 34.16
N TYR A 68 -15.14 2.39 33.70
CA TYR A 68 -16.29 2.58 34.60
C TYR A 68 -16.69 1.31 35.36
N ALA A 69 -16.27 0.13 34.89
CA ALA A 69 -16.46 -1.13 35.61
C ALA A 69 -15.51 -1.30 36.81
N LEU A 70 -14.48 -0.45 36.95
CA LEU A 70 -13.57 -0.48 38.08
C LEU A 70 -14.28 -0.09 39.40
N PRO A 71 -13.80 -0.58 40.56
CA PRO A 71 -14.27 -0.10 41.86
C PRO A 71 -14.21 1.42 41.97
N SER A 72 -15.13 2.00 42.72
CA SER A 72 -15.34 3.46 42.78
C SER A 72 -14.09 4.25 43.19
N LEU A 73 -13.26 3.70 44.07
CA LEU A 73 -11.99 4.29 44.46
C LEU A 73 -10.99 4.31 43.30
N HIS A 74 -10.91 3.22 42.51
CA HIS A 74 -9.92 3.06 41.46
C HIS A 74 -10.18 3.98 40.28
N TRP A 75 -11.41 4.02 39.74
CA TRP A 75 -11.69 4.90 38.60
C TRP A 75 -11.61 6.38 39.00
N LYS A 76 -11.97 6.75 40.24
CA LYS A 76 -11.79 8.13 40.74
C LYS A 76 -10.32 8.52 40.80
N THR A 77 -9.46 7.63 41.29
CA THR A 77 -8.00 7.86 41.28
C THR A 77 -7.49 8.07 39.85
N LEU A 78 -7.89 7.23 38.91
CA LEU A 78 -7.45 7.30 37.51
C LEU A 78 -8.09 8.46 36.72
N ALA A 79 -9.22 9.00 37.17
CA ALA A 79 -9.86 10.19 36.62
C ALA A 79 -9.19 11.50 37.08
N ALA A 80 -8.45 11.46 38.18
CA ALA A 80 -7.81 12.64 38.77
C ALA A 80 -6.34 12.79 38.31
N PRO A 81 -5.72 13.96 38.51
CA PRO A 81 -4.29 14.14 38.30
C PRO A 81 -3.45 13.18 39.16
N PRO A 82 -2.31 12.68 38.63
CA PRO A 82 -1.72 13.00 37.33
C PRO A 82 -2.24 12.16 36.15
N PHE A 83 -3.19 11.24 36.36
CA PHE A 83 -3.57 10.23 35.35
C PHE A 83 -4.56 10.76 34.30
N ASN A 84 -5.64 11.43 34.73
CA ASN A 84 -6.66 12.04 33.86
C ASN A 84 -7.09 11.13 32.67
N LEU A 85 -7.38 9.84 32.91
CA LEU A 85 -7.61 8.87 31.82
C LEU A 85 -8.80 9.22 30.92
N LEU A 86 -9.84 9.87 31.46
CA LEU A 86 -10.97 10.29 30.63
C LEU A 86 -10.57 11.36 29.60
N GLU A 87 -9.67 12.28 29.98
CA GLU A 87 -9.10 13.27 29.05
C GLU A 87 -8.16 12.61 28.05
N THR A 88 -7.38 11.61 28.48
CA THR A 88 -6.56 10.79 27.58
C THR A 88 -7.42 10.15 26.49
N PHE A 89 -8.54 9.52 26.87
CA PHE A 89 -9.44 8.91 25.90
C PHE A 89 -10.08 9.95 24.96
N ASN A 90 -10.38 11.17 25.43
CA ASN A 90 -10.89 12.23 24.55
C ASN A 90 -9.83 12.64 23.51
N LYS A 91 -8.56 12.75 23.91
CA LYS A 91 -7.46 13.03 22.97
C LYS A 91 -7.25 11.91 21.95
N VAL A 92 -7.48 10.65 22.37
CA VAL A 92 -7.48 9.52 21.44
C VAL A 92 -8.65 9.60 20.47
N ASP A 93 -9.85 9.98 20.94
CA ASP A 93 -11.01 10.23 20.08
C ASP A 93 -10.70 11.30 19.01
N ASP A 94 -10.11 12.44 19.41
CA ASP A 94 -9.72 13.52 18.49
C ASP A 94 -8.68 13.06 17.45
N ALA A 95 -7.71 12.24 17.86
CA ALA A 95 -6.69 11.69 16.96
C ALA A 95 -7.24 10.60 16.02
N ILE A 96 -8.21 9.79 16.49
CA ILE A 96 -8.97 8.87 15.63
C ILE A 96 -9.73 9.68 14.58
N ASP A 97 -10.33 10.80 14.95
CA ASP A 97 -11.09 11.64 14.04
C ASP A 97 -10.19 12.26 12.95
N ALA A 98 -8.98 12.68 13.27
CA ALA A 98 -8.00 13.15 12.29
C ALA A 98 -7.57 12.04 11.31
N ASN A 99 -7.30 10.82 11.81
CA ASN A 99 -7.01 9.69 10.92
C ASN A 99 -8.22 9.31 10.04
N ALA A 100 -9.43 9.44 10.59
CA ALA A 100 -10.67 9.17 9.87
C ALA A 100 -10.93 10.17 8.75
N GLU A 101 -10.55 11.45 8.92
CA GLU A 101 -10.62 12.44 7.83
C GLU A 101 -9.75 12.02 6.63
N VAL A 102 -8.58 11.42 6.87
CA VAL A 102 -7.74 10.85 5.81
C VAL A 102 -8.38 9.63 5.17
N ALA A 103 -8.92 8.70 5.96
CA ALA A 103 -9.65 7.54 5.44
C ALA A 103 -10.87 7.95 4.59
N GLU A 104 -11.59 8.99 4.99
CA GLU A 104 -12.73 9.54 4.26
C GLU A 104 -12.29 10.22 2.95
N ALA A 105 -11.15 10.94 2.95
CA ALA A 105 -10.59 11.54 1.74
C ALA A 105 -10.12 10.49 0.72
N ILE A 106 -9.49 9.40 1.19
CA ILE A 106 -9.13 8.25 0.35
C ILE A 106 -10.38 7.61 -0.26
N LEU A 107 -11.42 7.40 0.56
CA LEU A 107 -12.70 6.87 0.10
C LEU A 107 -13.35 7.77 -0.95
N ASP A 108 -13.41 9.08 -0.72
CA ASP A 108 -14.00 10.03 -1.67
C ASP A 108 -13.25 10.03 -3.01
N SER A 109 -11.92 10.04 -2.96
CA SER A 109 -11.07 9.89 -4.15
C SER A 109 -11.37 8.61 -4.92
N ALA A 110 -11.48 7.48 -4.21
CA ALA A 110 -11.74 6.18 -4.82
C ALA A 110 -13.15 6.11 -5.42
N LEU A 111 -14.17 6.61 -4.73
CA LEU A 111 -15.54 6.62 -5.22
C LEU A 111 -15.69 7.47 -6.49
N GLU A 112 -15.02 8.63 -6.54
CA GLU A 112 -14.96 9.45 -7.76
C GLU A 112 -14.28 8.68 -8.90
N ALA A 113 -13.11 8.11 -8.64
CA ALA A 113 -12.31 7.37 -9.60
C ALA A 113 -13.04 6.13 -10.19
N PHE A 114 -13.82 5.42 -9.36
CA PHE A 114 -14.64 4.28 -9.79
C PHE A 114 -16.07 4.65 -10.18
N GLN A 115 -16.42 5.94 -10.18
CA GLN A 115 -17.76 6.47 -10.50
C GLN A 115 -18.87 5.82 -9.66
N LEU A 116 -18.61 5.62 -8.37
CA LEU A 116 -19.53 5.00 -7.42
C LEU A 116 -20.25 6.05 -6.55
N PRO A 117 -21.55 5.87 -6.26
CA PRO A 117 -22.26 6.75 -5.35
C PRO A 117 -21.76 6.54 -3.90
N ARG A 118 -21.58 7.63 -3.17
CA ARG A 118 -21.21 7.60 -1.74
C ARG A 118 -22.26 6.90 -0.86
N HIS A 119 -23.52 6.98 -1.25
CA HIS A 119 -24.65 6.36 -0.57
C HIS A 119 -25.50 5.57 -1.57
N PRO A 120 -25.09 4.33 -1.94
CA PRO A 120 -25.84 3.51 -2.87
C PRO A 120 -27.22 3.19 -2.28
N GLN A 121 -28.28 3.39 -3.04
CA GLN A 121 -29.64 2.98 -2.68
C GLN A 121 -29.99 1.66 -3.37
N ALA A 122 -30.88 0.87 -2.75
CA ALA A 122 -31.35 -0.39 -3.34
C ALA A 122 -32.01 -0.21 -4.73
N GLU A 123 -32.48 1.00 -5.06
CA GLU A 123 -33.06 1.34 -6.35
C GLU A 123 -32.02 1.67 -7.44
N ASP A 124 -30.78 1.99 -7.05
CA ASP A 124 -29.73 2.40 -7.97
C ASP A 124 -29.17 1.21 -8.77
N SER A 125 -29.09 0.03 -8.14
CA SER A 125 -28.70 -1.23 -8.80
C SER A 125 -29.70 -1.73 -9.86
N ALA A 126 -30.88 -1.11 -9.99
CA ALA A 126 -31.96 -1.55 -10.88
C ALA A 126 -32.22 -0.64 -12.10
N LYS A 127 -31.62 0.57 -12.16
CA LYS A 127 -31.97 1.60 -13.16
C LYS A 127 -31.06 1.65 -14.39
N GLU A 128 -29.83 1.14 -14.29
CA GLU A 128 -28.96 1.00 -15.47
C GLU A 128 -29.22 -0.36 -16.11
N GLY A 129 -29.84 -0.38 -17.29
CA GLY A 129 -30.26 -1.58 -18.03
C GLY A 129 -29.14 -2.57 -18.43
N HIS A 130 -27.95 -2.47 -17.81
CA HIS A 130 -26.83 -3.38 -17.88
C HIS A 130 -26.36 -3.91 -16.50
N GLY A 131 -27.02 -3.55 -15.39
CA GLY A 131 -26.92 -4.25 -14.10
C GLY A 131 -25.57 -4.21 -13.39
N ARG A 132 -24.97 -3.02 -13.20
CA ARG A 132 -23.80 -2.87 -12.31
C ARG A 132 -24.29 -2.83 -10.86
N ASP A 133 -23.96 -3.84 -10.07
CA ASP A 133 -24.22 -3.81 -8.63
C ASP A 133 -23.27 -2.80 -7.98
N VAL A 134 -23.85 -1.72 -7.46
CA VAL A 134 -23.13 -0.63 -6.79
C VAL A 134 -23.26 -0.69 -5.26
N SER A 135 -23.83 -1.76 -4.72
CA SER A 135 -24.05 -1.93 -3.28
C SER A 135 -22.76 -2.34 -2.56
N TRP A 136 -21.84 -1.39 -2.40
CA TRP A 136 -20.55 -1.61 -1.75
C TRP A 136 -20.60 -1.52 -0.21
N HIS A 137 -21.68 -0.99 0.39
CA HIS A 137 -21.81 -0.85 1.86
C HIS A 137 -21.97 -2.21 2.55
N ASP A 138 -21.46 -2.30 3.78
CA ASP A 138 -21.57 -3.45 4.68
C ASP A 138 -20.99 -4.75 4.09
N THR A 139 -19.94 -4.60 3.27
CA THR A 139 -19.20 -5.69 2.62
C THR A 139 -17.87 -6.01 3.31
N ALA A 140 -17.33 -5.10 4.13
CA ALA A 140 -16.06 -5.27 4.81
C ALA A 140 -16.13 -6.28 5.97
N THR A 141 -15.13 -7.15 6.05
CA THR A 141 -14.88 -8.00 7.21
C THR A 141 -14.09 -7.26 8.29
N SER A 142 -13.88 -7.89 9.45
CA SER A 142 -12.97 -7.35 10.47
C SER A 142 -11.52 -7.27 9.99
N SER A 143 -11.07 -8.22 9.17
CA SER A 143 -9.73 -8.22 8.59
C SER A 143 -9.57 -7.03 7.62
N ASP A 144 -10.58 -6.73 6.80
CA ASP A 144 -10.53 -5.56 5.90
C ASP A 144 -10.44 -4.25 6.70
N VAL A 145 -11.16 -4.15 7.81
CA VAL A 145 -11.05 -2.99 8.71
C VAL A 145 -9.66 -2.91 9.36
N SER A 146 -9.05 -4.02 9.76
CA SER A 146 -7.65 -4.05 10.23
C SER A 146 -6.67 -3.59 9.15
N LYS A 147 -6.89 -3.98 7.89
CA LYS A 147 -6.07 -3.54 6.75
C LYS A 147 -6.22 -2.05 6.48
N ALA A 148 -7.42 -1.49 6.53
CA ALA A 148 -7.62 -0.04 6.45
C ALA A 148 -6.85 0.70 7.56
N ASN A 149 -6.90 0.19 8.81
CA ASN A 149 -6.12 0.75 9.91
C ASN A 149 -4.61 0.74 9.64
N SER A 150 -4.09 -0.38 9.15
CA SER A 150 -2.66 -0.54 8.84
C SER A 150 -2.25 0.31 7.64
N THR A 151 -3.10 0.44 6.63
CA THR A 151 -2.86 1.26 5.43
C THR A 151 -2.78 2.75 5.78
N ILE A 152 -3.64 3.26 6.67
CA ILE A 152 -3.52 4.64 7.17
C ILE A 152 -2.20 4.84 7.91
N ARG A 153 -1.72 3.83 8.66
CA ARG A 153 -0.42 3.88 9.31
C ARG A 153 0.73 3.81 8.31
N GLN A 154 0.58 3.13 7.17
CA GLN A 154 1.60 3.02 6.13
C GLN A 154 2.01 4.38 5.54
N LEU A 155 1.11 5.37 5.56
CA LEU A 155 1.44 6.76 5.21
C LEU A 155 2.59 7.34 6.06
N TYR A 156 2.78 6.87 7.31
CA TYR A 156 3.93 7.26 8.12
C TYR A 156 5.24 6.84 7.47
N ARG A 157 5.32 5.59 7.00
CA ARG A 157 6.54 5.05 6.39
C ARG A 157 6.81 5.69 5.03
N ASP A 158 5.79 5.72 4.16
CA ASP A 158 5.99 6.08 2.76
C ASP A 158 5.93 7.59 2.50
N TRP A 159 5.17 8.35 3.30
CA TRP A 159 4.82 9.74 2.97
C TRP A 159 4.95 10.71 4.15
N SER A 160 5.69 10.34 5.20
CA SER A 160 6.00 11.27 6.30
C SER A 160 7.51 11.41 6.51
N GLU A 161 7.94 12.53 7.06
CA GLU A 161 9.33 12.75 7.46
C GLU A 161 9.79 11.71 8.49
N GLY A 162 8.89 11.27 9.38
CA GLY A 162 9.20 10.24 10.38
C GLY A 162 9.58 8.88 9.79
N GLY A 163 9.11 8.59 8.56
CA GLY A 163 9.46 7.38 7.83
C GLY A 163 10.79 7.44 7.09
N ALA A 164 11.45 8.61 7.00
CA ALA A 164 12.64 8.80 6.17
C ALA A 164 13.80 7.86 6.54
N VAL A 165 13.98 7.55 7.82
CA VAL A 165 15.02 6.60 8.27
C VAL A 165 14.73 5.19 7.77
N GLU A 166 13.48 4.73 7.87
CA GLU A 166 13.08 3.42 7.36
C GLU A 166 13.25 3.36 5.83
N ARG A 167 12.87 4.43 5.12
CA ARG A 167 13.05 4.54 3.67
C ARG A 167 14.52 4.55 3.27
N GLU A 168 15.39 5.27 3.96
CA GLU A 168 16.82 5.28 3.59
C GLU A 168 17.46 3.89 3.75
N THR A 169 17.14 3.17 4.84
CA THR A 169 17.65 1.80 5.05
C THR A 169 17.13 0.84 3.99
N CYS A 170 15.86 0.97 3.61
CA CYS A 170 15.18 -0.03 2.79
C CYS A 170 15.14 0.31 1.28
N TYR A 171 15.02 1.60 0.90
CA TYR A 171 14.98 2.10 -0.49
C TYR A 171 16.32 2.64 -0.99
N GLY A 172 17.11 3.23 -0.10
CA GLY A 172 18.42 3.81 -0.44
C GLY A 172 19.36 2.85 -1.18
N PRO A 173 19.49 1.56 -0.77
CA PRO A 173 20.33 0.59 -1.49
C PRO A 173 19.87 0.37 -2.94
N VAL A 174 18.55 0.23 -3.15
CA VAL A 174 17.96 0.06 -4.49
C VAL A 174 18.27 1.28 -5.37
N MET A 175 18.07 2.50 -4.84
CA MET A 175 18.36 3.73 -5.59
C MET A 175 19.82 3.80 -6.01
N ARG A 176 20.75 3.44 -5.10
CA ARG A 176 22.19 3.40 -5.38
C ARG A 176 22.55 2.37 -6.43
N ASP A 177 21.92 1.19 -6.44
CA ASP A 177 22.18 0.17 -7.45
C ASP A 177 21.70 0.63 -8.84
N LEU A 178 20.50 1.22 -8.92
CA LEU A 178 19.96 1.77 -10.17
C LEU A 178 20.85 2.90 -10.71
N GLN A 179 21.27 3.83 -9.86
CA GLN A 179 22.19 4.91 -10.25
C GLN A 179 23.57 4.39 -10.61
N GLY A 180 24.06 3.35 -9.93
CA GLY A 180 25.33 2.71 -10.23
C GLY A 180 25.33 2.00 -11.58
N GLU A 181 24.24 1.34 -11.94
CA GLU A 181 24.09 0.60 -13.20
C GLU A 181 23.79 1.53 -14.39
N PHE A 182 22.89 2.50 -14.21
CA PHE A 182 22.35 3.30 -15.33
C PHE A 182 22.80 4.78 -15.31
N GLY A 183 23.53 5.20 -14.26
CA GLY A 183 23.99 6.58 -14.07
C GLY A 183 22.94 7.49 -13.40
N GLU A 184 23.39 8.66 -12.96
CA GLU A 184 22.54 9.72 -12.34
C GLU A 184 21.52 10.34 -13.30
N ASN A 185 21.73 10.16 -14.60
CA ASN A 185 20.81 10.59 -15.66
C ASN A 185 20.62 9.39 -16.59
N PRO A 186 19.72 8.45 -16.24
CA PRO A 186 19.52 7.25 -17.03
C PRO A 186 19.05 7.60 -18.45
N ALA A 187 19.33 6.71 -19.41
CA ALA A 187 18.83 6.89 -20.76
C ALA A 187 17.29 6.92 -20.77
N GLN A 188 16.70 7.77 -21.61
CA GLN A 188 15.24 7.76 -21.81
C GLN A 188 14.79 6.35 -22.22
N GLY A 189 13.68 5.87 -21.66
CA GLY A 189 13.24 4.48 -21.86
C GLY A 189 13.81 3.48 -20.85
N THR A 190 14.62 3.90 -19.87
CA THR A 190 15.15 2.98 -18.84
C THR A 190 14.04 2.59 -17.86
N ARG A 191 13.32 1.51 -18.21
CA ARG A 191 12.21 0.95 -17.43
C ARG A 191 12.64 0.15 -16.20
N VAL A 192 12.03 0.45 -15.06
CA VAL A 192 12.21 -0.25 -13.78
C VAL A 192 10.85 -0.74 -13.28
N LEU A 193 10.73 -2.02 -12.98
CA LEU A 193 9.54 -2.62 -12.37
C LEU A 193 9.69 -2.73 -10.86
N ILE A 194 8.68 -2.32 -10.10
CA ILE A 194 8.64 -2.38 -8.64
C ILE A 194 7.42 -3.21 -8.18
N PRO A 195 7.54 -4.54 -8.05
CA PRO A 195 6.48 -5.38 -7.52
C PRO A 195 6.24 -5.15 -6.02
N GLY A 196 4.97 -5.18 -5.58
CA GLY A 196 4.59 -4.89 -4.21
C GLY A 196 4.86 -3.44 -3.83
N ALA A 197 4.43 -2.51 -4.69
CA ALA A 197 4.79 -1.10 -4.59
C ALA A 197 4.18 -0.38 -3.37
N GLY A 198 3.20 -0.97 -2.67
CA GLY A 198 2.56 -0.36 -1.51
C GLY A 198 1.92 0.99 -1.84
N LEU A 199 2.30 2.05 -1.12
CA LEU A 199 1.80 3.40 -1.38
C LEU A 199 2.59 4.15 -2.46
N GLY A 200 3.49 3.47 -3.17
CA GLY A 200 4.14 3.97 -4.37
C GLY A 200 5.30 4.94 -4.14
N ARG A 201 5.79 5.10 -2.90
CA ARG A 201 6.90 6.03 -2.62
C ARG A 201 8.18 5.68 -3.37
N LEU A 202 8.58 4.41 -3.39
CA LEU A 202 9.77 4.00 -4.14
C LEU A 202 9.59 4.21 -5.65
N VAL A 203 8.39 3.96 -6.18
CA VAL A 203 8.07 4.21 -7.60
C VAL A 203 8.23 5.69 -7.93
N PHE A 204 7.71 6.57 -7.07
CA PHE A 204 7.88 8.01 -7.16
C PHE A 204 9.35 8.42 -7.11
N ASP A 205 10.12 7.92 -6.13
CA ASP A 205 11.55 8.26 -5.99
C ASP A 205 12.37 7.81 -7.22
N VAL A 206 12.09 6.62 -7.77
CA VAL A 206 12.71 6.09 -9.00
C VAL A 206 12.34 6.94 -10.21
N ALA A 207 11.07 7.35 -10.36
CA ALA A 207 10.67 8.26 -11.43
C ALA A 207 11.34 9.64 -11.31
N MET A 208 11.46 10.19 -10.09
CA MET A 208 12.17 11.45 -9.82
C MET A 208 13.69 11.37 -10.06
N ALA A 209 14.25 10.16 -10.15
CA ALA A 209 15.62 9.90 -10.57
C ALA A 209 15.78 9.79 -12.11
N GLY A 210 14.70 9.92 -12.89
CA GLY A 210 14.74 9.95 -14.35
C GLY A 210 14.36 8.63 -15.04
N PHE A 211 14.02 7.59 -14.28
CA PHE A 211 13.65 6.28 -14.81
C PHE A 211 12.16 6.22 -15.19
N GLU A 212 11.81 5.31 -16.08
CA GLU A 212 10.40 4.95 -16.33
C GLU A 212 9.99 3.90 -15.31
N ALA A 213 9.41 4.34 -14.19
CA ALA A 213 9.07 3.51 -13.04
C ALA A 213 7.65 2.96 -13.18
N GLU A 214 7.51 1.65 -13.08
CA GLU A 214 6.22 0.97 -13.06
C GLU A 214 6.06 0.23 -11.74
N GLY A 215 5.12 0.66 -10.91
CA GLY A 215 4.73 -0.05 -9.71
C GLY A 215 3.68 -1.11 -10.00
N ASN A 216 3.71 -2.22 -9.27
CA ASN A 216 2.64 -3.21 -9.28
C ASN A 216 2.16 -3.48 -7.85
N GLU A 217 0.84 -3.48 -7.67
CA GLU A 217 0.20 -3.75 -6.38
C GLU A 217 -1.10 -4.51 -6.60
N ILE A 218 -1.45 -5.39 -5.65
CA ILE A 218 -2.65 -6.22 -5.69
C ILE A 218 -3.71 -5.77 -4.67
N SER A 219 -3.28 -5.10 -3.60
CA SER A 219 -4.17 -4.65 -2.52
C SER A 219 -4.91 -3.38 -2.92
N TYR A 220 -6.24 -3.48 -3.06
CA TYR A 220 -7.09 -2.31 -3.27
C TYR A 220 -6.94 -1.24 -2.17
N HIS A 221 -6.66 -1.63 -0.92
CA HIS A 221 -6.39 -0.66 0.16
C HIS A 221 -5.16 0.19 -0.16
N GLN A 222 -4.07 -0.44 -0.61
CA GLN A 222 -2.82 0.23 -0.98
C GLN A 222 -3.01 1.06 -2.26
N LEU A 223 -3.63 0.47 -3.30
CA LEU A 223 -3.86 1.12 -4.59
C LEU A 223 -4.63 2.44 -4.46
N VAL A 224 -5.81 2.43 -3.80
CA VAL A 224 -6.63 3.64 -3.66
C VAL A 224 -5.98 4.68 -2.75
N THR A 225 -5.21 4.25 -1.75
CA THR A 225 -4.44 5.16 -0.90
C THR A 225 -3.27 5.77 -1.67
N SER A 226 -2.59 4.98 -2.52
CA SER A 226 -1.49 5.45 -3.38
C SER A 226 -2.00 6.47 -4.40
N SER A 227 -3.12 6.19 -5.07
CA SER A 227 -3.76 7.12 -6.01
C SER A 227 -4.14 8.42 -5.31
N TRP A 228 -4.76 8.36 -4.12
CA TRP A 228 -5.07 9.55 -3.36
C TRP A 228 -3.84 10.39 -3.01
N VAL A 229 -2.78 9.79 -2.45
CA VAL A 229 -1.60 10.56 -2.03
C VAL A 229 -0.81 11.12 -3.21
N LEU A 230 -0.71 10.36 -4.31
CA LEU A 230 0.02 10.75 -5.52
C LEU A 230 -0.72 11.81 -6.35
N ASN A 231 -2.05 11.68 -6.48
CA ASN A 231 -2.83 12.42 -7.48
C ASN A 231 -3.79 13.45 -6.89
N ARG A 232 -4.24 13.29 -5.63
CA ARG A 232 -5.28 14.13 -5.03
C ARG A 232 -4.81 15.04 -3.90
N THR A 233 -3.61 14.80 -3.36
CA THR A 233 -3.00 15.76 -2.43
C THR A 233 -2.70 17.08 -3.12
N LYS A 234 -2.76 18.19 -2.38
CA LYS A 234 -2.65 19.55 -2.95
C LYS A 234 -1.38 20.27 -2.56
N ARG A 235 -0.78 19.90 -1.42
CA ARG A 235 0.44 20.51 -0.90
C ARG A 235 1.14 19.58 0.07
N LYS A 236 2.42 19.88 0.32
CA LYS A 236 3.22 19.25 1.36
C LYS A 236 2.56 19.49 2.72
N GLU A 237 2.60 18.47 3.58
CA GLU A 237 2.18 18.52 4.97
C GLU A 237 0.70 18.94 5.18
N GLU A 238 -0.19 18.59 4.25
CA GLU A 238 -1.57 19.06 4.32
C GLU A 238 -2.46 18.26 5.29
N CYS A 239 -2.16 16.97 5.48
CA CYS A 239 -2.93 16.06 6.32
C CYS A 239 -2.13 15.69 7.57
N ALA A 240 -2.81 15.70 8.72
CA ALA A 240 -2.24 15.20 9.96
C ALA A 240 -2.69 13.76 10.21
N ILE A 241 -1.75 12.87 10.54
CA ILE A 241 -2.04 11.52 10.99
C ILE A 241 -1.37 11.23 12.33
N TYR A 242 -1.98 10.33 13.10
CA TYR A 242 -1.51 9.84 14.40
C TYR A 242 -1.28 8.32 14.29
N PRO A 243 -0.12 7.87 13.78
CA PRO A 243 0.11 6.49 13.40
C PRO A 243 0.14 5.51 14.59
N PHE A 244 0.32 6.00 15.81
CA PHE A 244 0.47 5.16 17.02
C PHE A 244 -0.73 5.26 17.99
N VAL A 245 -1.77 6.03 17.63
CA VAL A 245 -2.84 6.40 18.58
C VAL A 245 -3.69 5.21 19.04
N LEU A 246 -3.88 4.21 18.17
CA LEU A 246 -4.73 3.05 18.44
C LEU A 246 -4.12 2.11 19.50
N HIS A 247 -2.81 2.20 19.73
CA HIS A 247 -2.04 1.30 20.59
C HIS A 247 -1.91 1.86 22.02
N PHE A 248 -2.08 0.99 23.02
CA PHE A 248 -2.01 1.35 24.46
C PHE A 248 -0.91 0.59 25.21
N SER A 249 -0.26 -0.36 24.56
CA SER A 249 0.80 -1.18 25.11
C SER A 249 2.16 -0.56 24.82
N ASN A 250 3.16 -0.88 25.65
CA ASN A 250 4.56 -0.50 25.42
C ASN A 250 4.83 1.01 25.31
N LEU A 251 3.98 1.84 25.93
CA LEU A 251 4.13 3.28 25.95
C LEU A 251 4.96 3.71 27.18
N ARG A 252 6.05 4.46 26.97
CA ARG A 252 6.78 5.16 28.04
C ARG A 252 6.02 6.39 28.51
N THR A 253 5.44 7.13 27.57
CA THR A 253 4.64 8.33 27.84
C THR A 253 3.40 8.37 26.95
N ARG A 254 2.44 9.26 27.25
CA ARG A 254 1.31 9.52 26.32
C ARG A 254 1.71 10.39 25.14
N GLU A 255 2.80 11.14 25.25
CA GLU A 255 3.31 11.99 24.18
C GLU A 255 3.62 11.18 22.92
N GLN A 256 4.26 10.00 23.07
CA GLN A 256 4.55 9.12 21.94
C GLN A 256 3.28 8.58 21.27
N GLN A 257 2.23 8.25 22.04
CA GLN A 257 0.95 7.77 21.49
C GLN A 257 0.26 8.85 20.66
N PHE A 258 0.38 10.11 21.08
CA PHE A 258 -0.19 11.28 20.40
C PHE A 258 0.78 11.91 19.40
N LYS A 259 1.85 11.20 19.01
CA LYS A 259 2.78 11.67 17.99
C LYS A 259 2.01 11.92 16.69
N LYS A 260 1.94 13.19 16.33
CA LYS A 260 1.34 13.68 15.08
C LYS A 260 2.44 13.78 14.03
N VAL A 261 2.19 13.25 12.85
CA VAL A 261 3.02 13.49 11.67
C VAL A 261 2.18 14.11 10.56
N LEU A 262 2.84 14.80 9.64
CA LEU A 262 2.19 15.45 8.51
C LEU A 262 2.55 14.69 7.22
N VAL A 263 1.55 14.51 6.36
CA VAL A 263 1.68 13.82 5.08
C VAL A 263 1.00 14.64 3.96
N PRO A 264 1.51 14.60 2.73
CA PRO A 264 2.79 14.00 2.34
C PRO A 264 3.99 14.90 2.70
N ASP A 265 5.16 14.31 3.02
CA ASP A 265 6.42 15.03 3.32
C ASP A 265 7.04 15.70 2.08
N VAL A 266 6.67 15.22 0.90
CA VAL A 266 6.93 15.82 -0.41
C VAL A 266 5.62 15.82 -1.19
N HIS A 267 5.28 16.93 -1.84
CA HIS A 267 4.06 16.98 -2.66
C HIS A 267 4.35 16.44 -4.07
N PRO A 268 3.77 15.30 -4.48
CA PRO A 268 4.15 14.63 -5.74
C PRO A 268 3.95 15.53 -6.96
N GLY A 269 2.81 16.21 -7.08
CA GLY A 269 2.51 17.07 -8.21
C GLY A 269 3.45 18.28 -8.34
N SER A 270 3.89 18.86 -7.22
CA SER A 270 4.86 19.97 -7.24
C SER A 270 6.27 19.48 -7.59
N ALA A 271 6.68 18.33 -7.06
CA ALA A 271 7.99 17.74 -7.31
C ALA A 271 8.15 17.39 -8.80
N VAL A 272 7.16 16.72 -9.41
CA VAL A 272 7.19 16.36 -10.84
C VAL A 272 7.26 17.59 -11.75
N ARG A 273 6.56 18.68 -11.40
CA ARG A 273 6.60 19.93 -12.19
C ARG A 273 7.94 20.69 -12.04
N GLY A 274 8.80 20.30 -11.10
CA GLY A 274 10.06 20.99 -10.80
C GLY A 274 9.89 22.25 -9.96
N TYR A 275 8.77 22.39 -9.23
CA TYR A 275 8.47 23.53 -8.36
C TYR A 275 8.82 23.25 -6.89
N GLU A 276 9.96 22.60 -6.63
CA GLU A 276 10.53 22.67 -5.27
C GLU A 276 11.18 24.05 -5.12
N VAL A 277 10.41 24.96 -4.53
CA VAL A 277 10.91 26.25 -4.07
C VAL A 277 11.82 25.96 -2.87
N ASP A 278 13.13 26.11 -3.05
CA ASP A 278 14.06 26.20 -1.92
C ASP A 278 13.55 27.32 -1.01
N ALA A 279 12.94 26.94 0.11
CA ALA A 279 12.62 27.83 1.20
C ALA A 279 13.91 28.14 1.96
N GLU A 280 14.80 28.91 1.33
CA GLU A 280 15.71 29.87 1.98
C GLU A 280 16.50 30.63 0.92
N GLY A 281 16.48 31.95 1.05
CA GLY A 281 16.72 32.87 -0.06
C GLY A 281 18.13 32.86 -0.64
N SER A 282 18.19 33.05 -1.95
CA SER A 282 19.29 33.73 -2.63
C SER A 282 18.76 34.29 -3.94
N GLU A 283 18.41 35.58 -3.94
CA GLU A 283 18.18 36.36 -5.15
C GLU A 283 19.49 36.40 -5.95
N GLY A 284 19.60 35.54 -6.95
CA GLY A 284 20.80 35.49 -7.78
C GLY A 284 20.75 34.38 -8.82
N SER A 285 20.08 34.64 -9.95
CA SER A 285 20.19 33.85 -11.18
C SER A 285 19.98 32.33 -10.99
N GLN A 286 18.74 31.93 -10.74
CA GLN A 286 18.33 30.52 -10.86
C GLN A 286 18.43 30.13 -12.34
N LYS A 287 19.49 29.39 -12.70
CA LYS A 287 19.44 28.54 -13.89
C LYS A 287 18.45 27.44 -13.55
N GLU A 288 17.23 27.52 -14.09
CA GLU A 288 16.26 26.44 -14.11
C GLU A 288 16.83 25.26 -14.91
N THR A 289 17.73 24.48 -14.33
CA THR A 289 17.99 23.13 -14.81
C THR A 289 16.82 22.28 -14.34
N LYS A 290 15.73 22.28 -15.11
CA LYS A 290 14.63 21.34 -14.94
C LYS A 290 15.22 19.93 -15.00
N LYS A 291 15.37 19.27 -13.85
CA LYS A 291 15.76 17.87 -13.80
C LYS A 291 14.71 17.10 -14.59
N MET A 292 15.13 16.36 -15.60
CA MET A 292 14.20 15.54 -16.38
C MET A 292 13.69 14.43 -15.45
N THR A 293 12.43 14.53 -15.04
CA THR A 293 11.75 13.44 -14.33
C THR A 293 11.39 12.37 -15.34
N GLY A 294 11.50 11.11 -14.93
CA GLY A 294 11.00 10.00 -15.72
C GLY A 294 9.48 9.89 -15.63
N SER A 295 8.92 8.80 -16.15
CA SER A 295 7.49 8.50 -16.04
C SER A 295 7.22 7.61 -14.83
N MET A 296 6.00 7.71 -14.31
CA MET A 296 5.49 6.87 -13.23
C MET A 296 4.15 6.26 -13.66
N SER A 297 4.00 4.96 -13.46
CA SER A 297 2.72 4.26 -13.57
C SER A 297 2.55 3.27 -12.42
N MET A 298 1.30 2.89 -12.15
CA MET A 298 0.94 1.91 -11.14
C MET A 298 -0.08 0.94 -11.74
N THR A 299 0.17 -0.37 -11.63
CA THR A 299 -0.74 -1.39 -12.16
C THR A 299 -1.38 -2.21 -11.05
N ALA A 300 -2.71 -2.25 -11.07
CA ALA A 300 -3.54 -3.06 -10.18
C ALA A 300 -3.70 -4.48 -10.72
N ALA A 301 -2.83 -5.40 -10.31
CA ALA A 301 -2.90 -6.80 -10.76
C ALA A 301 -2.07 -7.73 -9.87
N ASP A 302 -2.37 -9.03 -9.96
CA ASP A 302 -1.45 -10.06 -9.47
C ASP A 302 -0.15 -10.05 -10.29
N PHE A 303 0.98 -9.93 -9.60
CA PHE A 303 2.32 -9.89 -10.19
C PHE A 303 2.57 -11.07 -11.15
N LEU A 304 2.23 -12.30 -10.73
CA LEU A 304 2.48 -13.49 -11.53
C LEU A 304 1.58 -13.57 -12.75
N LEU A 305 0.33 -13.11 -12.64
CA LEU A 305 -0.61 -13.20 -13.76
C LEU A 305 -0.27 -12.19 -14.86
N LEU A 306 -0.09 -10.92 -14.48
CA LEU A 306 0.16 -9.85 -15.44
C LEU A 306 1.56 -9.96 -16.06
N TYR A 307 2.59 -10.15 -15.22
CA TYR A 307 3.96 -10.02 -15.69
C TYR A 307 4.52 -11.28 -16.35
N ASN A 308 3.79 -12.40 -16.35
CA ASN A 308 4.10 -13.55 -17.21
C ASN A 308 3.47 -13.46 -18.61
N GLU A 309 2.68 -12.42 -18.91
CA GLU A 309 2.18 -12.19 -20.26
C GLU A 309 3.34 -11.92 -21.25
N GLU A 310 3.13 -12.28 -22.52
CA GLU A 310 4.16 -12.12 -23.56
C GLU A 310 4.55 -10.65 -23.79
N SER A 311 3.61 -9.72 -23.58
CA SER A 311 3.82 -8.26 -23.64
C SER A 311 4.90 -7.78 -22.66
N ASN A 312 5.08 -8.49 -21.54
CA ASN A 312 6.03 -8.16 -20.49
C ASN A 312 7.37 -8.87 -20.63
N ARG A 313 7.52 -9.76 -21.63
CA ARG A 313 8.76 -10.51 -21.86
C ARG A 313 9.91 -9.57 -22.22
N GLU A 314 10.99 -9.62 -21.43
CA GLU A 314 12.22 -8.82 -21.64
C GLU A 314 11.93 -7.31 -21.77
N ALA A 315 10.89 -6.82 -21.08
CA ALA A 315 10.42 -5.45 -21.23
C ALA A 315 11.16 -4.45 -20.32
N PHE A 316 11.81 -4.93 -19.25
CA PHE A 316 12.39 -4.10 -18.18
C PHE A 316 13.92 -4.19 -18.11
N HIS A 317 14.56 -3.08 -17.74
CA HIS A 317 16.02 -3.04 -17.52
C HIS A 317 16.39 -3.47 -16.10
N ALA A 318 15.53 -3.14 -15.14
CA ALA A 318 15.68 -3.55 -13.76
C ALA A 318 14.35 -3.95 -13.13
N VAL A 319 14.43 -4.82 -12.13
CA VAL A 319 13.36 -5.13 -11.18
C VAL A 319 13.86 -4.79 -9.78
N ALA A 320 13.05 -4.08 -9.01
CA ALA A 320 13.35 -3.71 -7.63
C ALA A 320 12.29 -4.27 -6.69
N THR A 321 12.67 -5.16 -5.77
CA THR A 321 11.75 -5.73 -4.78
C THR A 321 12.16 -5.28 -3.38
N VAL A 322 11.25 -4.64 -2.65
CA VAL A 322 11.50 -4.22 -1.26
C VAL A 322 10.41 -4.77 -0.35
N PHE A 323 10.76 -5.68 0.58
CA PHE A 323 9.79 -6.37 1.46
C PHE A 323 8.68 -7.08 0.67
N PHE A 324 9.07 -7.82 -0.37
CA PHE A 324 8.12 -8.42 -1.32
C PHE A 324 8.32 -9.93 -1.53
N ILE A 325 9.55 -10.42 -1.64
CA ILE A 325 9.80 -11.81 -2.08
C ILE A 325 9.25 -12.87 -1.11
N ASP A 326 9.11 -12.50 0.17
CA ASP A 326 8.56 -13.30 1.25
C ASP A 326 7.02 -13.34 1.25
N THR A 327 6.38 -12.54 0.39
CA THR A 327 4.95 -12.64 0.09
C THR A 327 4.63 -13.73 -0.94
N ALA A 328 5.65 -14.41 -1.49
CA ALA A 328 5.45 -15.47 -2.47
C ALA A 328 4.91 -16.75 -1.79
N PRO A 329 3.77 -17.32 -2.26
CA PRO A 329 3.42 -18.69 -1.88
C PRO A 329 4.45 -19.68 -2.44
N ASN A 330 4.97 -19.40 -3.64
CA ASN A 330 5.99 -20.18 -4.30
C ASN A 330 7.04 -19.25 -4.92
N LEU A 331 8.18 -19.09 -4.24
CA LEU A 331 9.26 -18.20 -4.67
C LEU A 331 9.81 -18.54 -6.08
N ILE A 332 9.76 -19.81 -6.50
CA ILE A 332 10.19 -20.21 -7.85
C ILE A 332 9.40 -19.44 -8.90
N ARG A 333 8.10 -19.22 -8.70
CA ARG A 333 7.24 -18.50 -9.65
C ARG A 333 7.63 -17.03 -9.72
N TYR A 334 7.92 -16.41 -8.57
CA TYR A 334 8.40 -15.03 -8.53
C TYR A 334 9.72 -14.91 -9.30
N ILE A 335 10.68 -15.82 -9.08
CA ILE A 335 11.97 -15.83 -9.81
C ILE A 335 11.74 -16.02 -11.32
N GLN A 336 10.82 -16.91 -11.74
CA GLN A 336 10.48 -17.11 -13.15
C GLN A 336 9.90 -15.84 -13.78
N THR A 337 9.00 -15.15 -13.09
CA THR A 337 8.37 -13.92 -13.59
C THR A 337 9.38 -12.79 -13.68
N VAL A 338 10.21 -12.58 -12.65
CA VAL A 338 11.31 -11.61 -12.71
C VAL A 338 12.25 -11.91 -13.88
N HIS A 339 12.62 -13.19 -14.08
CA HIS A 339 13.45 -13.61 -15.21
C HIS A 339 12.76 -13.36 -16.55
N HIS A 340 11.45 -13.60 -16.67
CA HIS A 340 10.67 -13.32 -17.87
C HIS A 340 10.65 -11.83 -18.20
N CYS A 341 10.45 -10.97 -17.20
CA CYS A 341 10.38 -9.51 -17.35
C CYS A 341 11.70 -8.84 -17.73
N LEU A 342 12.80 -9.32 -17.16
CA LEU A 342 14.10 -8.69 -17.34
C LEU A 342 14.65 -8.94 -18.75
N ARG A 343 15.23 -7.89 -19.34
CA ARG A 343 16.08 -8.02 -20.54
C ARG A 343 17.30 -8.90 -20.24
N PRO A 344 17.89 -9.56 -21.25
CA PRO A 344 19.22 -10.17 -21.08
C PRO A 344 20.21 -9.14 -20.52
N GLY A 345 20.91 -9.49 -19.45
CA GLY A 345 21.82 -8.58 -18.74
C GLY A 345 21.14 -7.56 -17.80
N GLY A 346 19.81 -7.54 -17.67
CA GLY A 346 19.11 -6.69 -16.70
C GLY A 346 19.34 -7.14 -15.25
N ILE A 347 19.17 -6.20 -14.31
CA ILE A 347 19.45 -6.42 -12.89
C ILE A 347 18.18 -6.61 -12.06
N TRP A 348 18.25 -7.45 -11.03
CA TRP A 348 17.26 -7.54 -9.97
C TRP A 348 17.90 -7.15 -8.65
N SER A 349 17.46 -6.02 -8.09
CA SER A 349 17.86 -5.53 -6.78
C SER A 349 16.77 -5.87 -5.76
N ASN A 350 17.13 -6.54 -4.67
CA ASN A 350 16.20 -6.91 -3.61
C ASN A 350 16.67 -6.45 -2.25
N VAL A 351 15.76 -5.86 -1.46
CA VAL A 351 15.97 -5.53 -0.04
C VAL A 351 14.81 -6.05 0.79
N GLY A 352 15.06 -6.93 1.75
CA GLY A 352 13.97 -7.37 2.64
C GLY A 352 14.37 -8.46 3.61
N PRO A 353 13.49 -8.78 4.57
CA PRO A 353 13.59 -9.98 5.38
C PRO A 353 13.08 -11.21 4.60
N LEU A 354 13.00 -12.34 5.30
CA LEU A 354 12.26 -13.53 4.87
C LEU A 354 11.20 -13.87 5.93
N LEU A 355 10.18 -13.03 6.06
CA LEU A 355 9.01 -13.32 6.88
C LEU A 355 7.94 -13.96 6.00
N TRP A 356 8.04 -15.27 5.82
CA TRP A 356 7.21 -16.01 4.87
C TRP A 356 5.73 -15.90 5.22
N HIS A 357 4.98 -15.22 4.36
CA HIS A 357 3.61 -14.80 4.62
C HIS A 357 2.64 -15.96 4.88
N PHE A 358 2.93 -17.12 4.30
CA PHE A 358 2.06 -18.30 4.35
C PHE A 358 2.57 -19.42 5.27
N GLU A 359 3.59 -19.16 6.11
CA GLU A 359 4.23 -20.18 6.98
C GLU A 359 3.22 -20.92 7.87
N ASP A 360 2.29 -20.20 8.49
CA ASP A 360 1.27 -20.76 9.38
C ASP A 360 0.05 -21.34 8.62
N ARG A 361 0.05 -21.33 7.28
CA ARG A 361 -1.13 -21.74 6.50
C ARG A 361 -1.24 -23.26 6.46
N PRO A 362 -2.38 -23.85 6.90
CA PRO A 362 -2.57 -25.29 6.80
C PRO A 362 -2.51 -25.75 5.35
N ALA A 363 -1.77 -26.84 5.09
CA ALA A 363 -1.77 -27.46 3.77
C ALA A 363 -3.21 -27.78 3.34
N PRO A 364 -3.61 -27.48 2.08
CA PRO A 364 -4.97 -27.74 1.63
C PRO A 364 -5.29 -29.23 1.79
N SER A 365 -6.30 -29.54 2.63
CA SER A 365 -6.77 -30.92 2.76
C SER A 365 -7.49 -31.29 1.46
N ALA A 366 -7.25 -32.51 0.96
CA ALA A 366 -7.80 -33.01 -0.31
C ALA A 366 -9.35 -33.01 -0.41
N THR A 367 -10.06 -32.56 0.63
CA THR A 367 -11.53 -32.49 0.74
C THR A 367 -12.12 -31.08 0.76
N THR A 368 -11.32 -30.00 0.77
CA THR A 368 -11.81 -28.62 0.91
C THR A 368 -11.62 -27.71 -0.31
N ALA A 369 -11.06 -28.23 -1.41
CA ALA A 369 -10.78 -27.46 -2.63
C ALA A 369 -12.01 -26.82 -3.32
N ALA A 370 -13.24 -27.17 -2.91
CA ALA A 370 -14.45 -26.74 -3.59
C ALA A 370 -15.09 -25.43 -3.06
N THR A 371 -14.66 -24.87 -1.93
CA THR A 371 -15.46 -23.81 -1.26
C THR A 371 -14.72 -22.54 -0.79
N ASP A 372 -13.39 -22.45 -0.82
CA ASP A 372 -12.67 -21.39 -0.07
C ASP A 372 -11.86 -20.39 -0.93
N GLY A 373 -12.17 -20.28 -2.23
CA GLY A 373 -11.45 -19.42 -3.18
C GLY A 373 -11.42 -17.92 -2.83
N GLY A 374 -12.31 -17.45 -1.94
CA GLY A 374 -12.32 -16.06 -1.47
C GLY A 374 -11.29 -15.73 -0.38
N LYS A 375 -10.80 -16.71 0.37
CA LYS A 375 -9.84 -16.44 1.46
C LYS A 375 -8.40 -16.28 0.98
N ALA A 376 -8.03 -16.91 -0.12
CA ALA A 376 -6.63 -16.91 -0.59
C ALA A 376 -6.16 -15.52 -1.05
N THR A 377 -7.05 -14.70 -1.61
CA THR A 377 -6.76 -13.33 -2.01
C THR A 377 -6.81 -12.34 -0.84
N GLU A 378 -7.55 -12.67 0.22
CA GLU A 378 -7.62 -11.85 1.43
C GLU A 378 -6.29 -11.87 2.20
N ASP A 379 -5.59 -12.99 2.29
CA ASP A 379 -4.36 -13.06 3.09
C ASP A 379 -3.19 -12.31 2.41
N ALA A 380 -2.99 -12.41 1.09
CA ALA A 380 -1.81 -11.84 0.41
C ALA A 380 -1.72 -10.29 0.45
N ALA A 381 -2.85 -9.59 0.57
CA ALA A 381 -2.91 -8.12 0.66
C ALA A 381 -2.52 -7.57 2.04
N ALA A 382 -2.15 -8.45 2.98
CA ALA A 382 -1.78 -8.13 4.36
C ALA A 382 -0.25 -7.89 4.53
N SER A 383 0.51 -7.78 3.44
CA SER A 383 1.97 -7.58 3.41
C SER A 383 2.49 -6.27 4.08
N ALA A 384 1.59 -5.47 4.65
CA ALA A 384 1.88 -4.20 5.30
C ALA A 384 1.66 -4.23 6.83
N HIS A 385 1.53 -5.40 7.46
CA HIS A 385 1.44 -5.46 8.91
C HIS A 385 2.82 -5.34 9.55
N ALA A 386 2.94 -4.35 10.45
CA ALA A 386 4.08 -4.27 11.32
C ALA A 386 4.13 -5.54 12.19
N PRO A 387 5.30 -6.15 12.41
CA PRO A 387 5.43 -7.26 13.36
C PRO A 387 4.85 -6.81 14.70
N GLY A 388 3.84 -7.53 15.21
CA GLY A 388 3.08 -7.19 16.43
C GLY A 388 1.59 -6.85 16.22
N ASP A 389 1.13 -6.60 14.99
CA ASP A 389 -0.31 -6.51 14.71
C ASP A 389 -0.99 -7.90 14.70
N ASP A 390 -0.25 -8.98 14.36
CA ASP A 390 -0.74 -10.38 14.38
C ASP A 390 -1.13 -10.89 15.78
N ASP A 391 -0.40 -10.48 16.82
CA ASP A 391 -0.70 -10.86 18.21
C ASP A 391 -2.01 -10.22 18.70
N LEU A 392 -2.36 -9.04 18.17
CA LEU A 392 -3.66 -8.42 18.43
C LEU A 392 -4.76 -9.16 17.66
N GLU A 393 -4.54 -9.54 16.39
CA GLU A 393 -5.52 -10.30 15.59
C GLU A 393 -5.86 -11.67 16.20
N ARG A 394 -4.88 -12.36 16.80
CA ARG A 394 -5.10 -13.66 17.49
C ARG A 394 -6.04 -13.56 18.70
N GLU A 395 -6.03 -12.44 19.43
CA GLU A 395 -6.97 -12.20 20.53
C GLU A 395 -8.40 -11.89 20.04
N TYR A 396 -8.58 -11.43 18.79
CA TYR A 396 -9.89 -11.05 18.25
C TYR A 396 -10.69 -12.20 17.61
N ASN A 397 -10.05 -13.28 17.17
CA ASN A 397 -10.70 -14.34 16.37
C ASN A 397 -11.36 -15.49 17.15
N HIS A 398 -11.44 -15.42 18.48
CA HIS A 398 -12.17 -16.43 19.28
C HIS A 398 -13.68 -16.13 19.34
N GLY A 399 -14.36 -16.26 18.20
CA GLY A 399 -15.82 -16.16 18.09
C GLY A 399 -16.38 -17.09 17.01
N HIS A 400 -17.02 -18.20 17.44
CA HIS A 400 -17.65 -19.18 16.56
C HIS A 400 -18.71 -18.55 15.63
N SER A 401 -18.66 -18.88 14.34
CA SER A 401 -19.83 -18.81 13.46
C SER A 401 -19.75 -19.88 12.37
N HIS A 402 -20.64 -20.87 12.46
CA HIS A 402 -20.99 -21.75 11.36
C HIS A 402 -22.16 -21.12 10.60
N ASN A 403 -22.01 -20.94 9.29
CA ASN A 403 -23.16 -20.82 8.41
C ASN A 403 -22.85 -21.41 7.03
N HIS A 404 -23.66 -22.38 6.61
CA HIS A 404 -23.61 -22.99 5.28
C HIS A 404 -24.62 -22.31 4.36
N SER A 405 -24.18 -21.89 3.17
CA SER A 405 -25.08 -21.58 2.05
C SER A 405 -24.55 -22.19 0.76
N HIS A 406 -25.37 -23.03 0.12
CA HIS A 406 -25.10 -23.62 -1.19
C HIS A 406 -25.45 -22.63 -2.31
N SER A 407 -24.59 -22.50 -3.34
CA SER A 407 -24.97 -21.90 -4.62
C SER A 407 -24.47 -22.74 -5.80
N HIS A 408 -25.27 -22.74 -6.87
CA HIS A 408 -25.09 -23.53 -8.08
C HIS A 408 -24.26 -22.77 -9.13
N SER A 409 -23.41 -23.51 -9.84
CA SER A 409 -22.46 -23.05 -10.86
C SER A 409 -23.11 -22.64 -12.18
N HIS A 410 -22.71 -21.50 -12.74
CA HIS A 410 -22.82 -21.19 -14.16
C HIS A 410 -21.45 -20.78 -14.73
N GLN A 411 -21.10 -21.36 -15.88
CA GLN A 411 -19.83 -21.22 -16.58
C GLN A 411 -19.72 -19.87 -17.29
N GLY A 412 -18.86 -19.00 -16.79
CA GLY A 412 -18.15 -17.96 -17.55
C GLY A 412 -16.65 -18.29 -17.52
N ARG A 413 -15.87 -17.78 -18.49
CA ARG A 413 -14.40 -17.92 -18.50
C ARG A 413 -13.81 -17.21 -17.27
N GLY A 414 -13.72 -17.92 -16.16
CA GLY A 414 -13.06 -17.48 -14.94
C GLY A 414 -11.70 -18.17 -14.81
N HIS A 415 -10.73 -17.45 -14.25
CA HIS A 415 -9.42 -17.96 -13.89
C HIS A 415 -9.53 -19.29 -13.12
N SER A 416 -8.64 -20.24 -13.41
CA SER A 416 -8.60 -21.55 -12.76
C SER A 416 -8.44 -21.38 -11.25
N GLN A 417 -9.10 -22.22 -10.45
CA GLN A 417 -8.75 -22.35 -9.03
C GLN A 417 -7.27 -22.77 -8.92
N GLY A 418 -6.44 -21.91 -8.30
CA GLY A 418 -5.01 -22.19 -8.02
C GLY A 418 -4.00 -21.57 -8.98
N GLU A 419 -4.22 -20.32 -9.41
CA GLU A 419 -3.27 -19.51 -10.17
C GLU A 419 -2.83 -18.26 -9.37
N GLY A 420 -1.61 -17.78 -9.58
CA GLY A 420 -1.09 -16.52 -9.01
C GLY A 420 -0.75 -16.65 -7.52
N ILE A 421 -1.15 -15.66 -6.70
CA ILE A 421 -1.00 -15.72 -5.23
C ILE A 421 -1.80 -16.86 -4.57
N ALA A 422 -2.75 -17.46 -5.29
CA ALA A 422 -3.53 -18.60 -4.83
C ALA A 422 -2.91 -19.95 -5.23
N ASP A 423 -1.71 -19.95 -5.84
CA ASP A 423 -0.97 -21.16 -6.21
C ASP A 423 -0.77 -22.09 -4.98
N PRO A 424 -0.92 -23.41 -5.15
CA PRO A 424 -0.62 -24.37 -4.09
C PRO A 424 0.89 -24.57 -3.90
N GLY A 425 1.27 -24.99 -2.70
CA GLY A 425 2.65 -25.37 -2.37
C GLY A 425 3.41 -24.19 -1.75
N VAL A 426 3.31 -24.08 -0.43
CA VAL A 426 4.05 -23.13 0.39
C VAL A 426 5.32 -23.82 0.91
N VAL A 427 6.48 -23.20 0.66
CA VAL A 427 7.77 -23.67 1.17
C VAL A 427 8.63 -22.47 1.57
N GLU A 428 9.14 -22.52 2.79
CA GLU A 428 9.99 -21.50 3.37
C GLU A 428 11.46 -21.83 3.08
N LEU A 429 12.20 -20.89 2.47
CA LEU A 429 13.63 -21.05 2.21
C LEU A 429 14.46 -20.15 3.12
N SER A 430 15.66 -20.59 3.49
CA SER A 430 16.65 -19.71 4.11
C SER A 430 17.32 -18.81 3.06
N GLN A 431 17.97 -17.72 3.51
CA GLN A 431 18.57 -16.75 2.59
C GLN A 431 19.64 -17.35 1.65
N ASP A 432 20.46 -18.27 2.14
CA ASP A 432 21.45 -18.97 1.31
C ASP A 432 20.79 -19.90 0.28
N GLU A 433 19.68 -20.55 0.64
CA GLU A 433 18.87 -21.35 -0.28
C GLU A 433 18.17 -20.49 -1.34
N VAL A 434 17.68 -19.30 -0.97
CA VAL A 434 17.11 -18.31 -1.92
C VAL A 434 18.15 -17.92 -2.96
N LEU A 435 19.36 -17.54 -2.56
CA LEU A 435 20.42 -17.15 -3.49
C LEU A 435 20.86 -18.32 -4.38
N ALA A 436 21.03 -19.52 -3.81
CA ALA A 436 21.39 -20.71 -4.56
C ALA A 436 20.31 -21.08 -5.61
N LEU A 437 19.02 -20.91 -5.25
CA LEU A 437 17.90 -21.11 -6.15
C LEU A 437 17.91 -20.10 -7.29
N ILE A 438 18.08 -18.80 -6.99
CA ILE A 438 18.16 -17.73 -7.98
C ILE A 438 19.28 -17.99 -8.99
N GLU A 439 20.47 -18.39 -8.55
CA GLU A 439 21.58 -18.71 -9.45
C GLU A 439 21.30 -19.90 -10.36
N LYS A 440 20.65 -20.93 -9.81
CA LYS A 440 20.20 -22.13 -10.55
C LYS A 440 19.14 -21.78 -11.60
N MET A 441 18.41 -20.70 -11.39
CA MET A 441 17.31 -20.24 -12.24
C MET A 441 17.71 -19.20 -13.28
N GLY A 442 19.01 -19.07 -13.58
CA GLY A 442 19.48 -18.28 -14.71
C GLY A 442 19.97 -16.87 -14.35
N PHE A 443 20.15 -16.59 -13.06
CA PHE A 443 20.80 -15.35 -12.61
C PHE A 443 22.26 -15.57 -12.20
N ALA A 444 23.05 -14.51 -12.18
CA ALA A 444 24.38 -14.45 -11.61
C ALA A 444 24.38 -13.46 -10.43
N LEU A 445 24.90 -13.87 -9.27
CA LEU A 445 25.03 -12.98 -8.13
C LEU A 445 26.13 -11.94 -8.36
N GLU A 446 25.80 -10.66 -8.23
CA GLU A 446 26.78 -9.57 -8.34
C GLU A 446 27.17 -9.00 -6.98
N LYS A 447 26.19 -8.94 -6.08
CA LYS A 447 26.33 -8.35 -4.75
C LYS A 447 25.41 -9.04 -3.75
N ALA A 448 25.89 -9.26 -2.54
CA ALA A 448 25.10 -9.63 -1.38
C ALA A 448 25.68 -8.96 -0.13
N GLU A 449 24.86 -8.21 0.58
CA GLU A 449 25.13 -7.56 1.86
C GLU A 449 24.16 -8.13 2.90
N GLU A 450 24.69 -8.86 3.88
CA GLU A 450 23.89 -9.54 4.91
C GLU A 450 23.39 -8.59 6.01
N ASP A 451 23.98 -7.41 6.14
CA ASP A 451 23.60 -6.39 7.14
C ASP A 451 23.71 -4.99 6.54
N ILE A 452 22.56 -4.43 6.17
CA ILE A 452 22.43 -3.03 5.72
C ILE A 452 21.91 -2.11 6.84
N GLY A 453 21.96 -2.59 8.09
CA GLY A 453 21.33 -1.96 9.25
C GLY A 453 19.94 -2.52 9.56
N GLY A 454 19.49 -2.29 10.81
CA GLY A 454 18.14 -2.67 11.22
C GLY A 454 17.09 -1.73 10.64
N CYS A 455 16.05 -2.27 10.01
CA CYS A 455 14.90 -1.52 9.49
C CYS A 455 13.66 -1.91 10.32
N GLY A 456 12.96 -0.91 10.86
CA GLY A 456 11.60 -1.10 11.34
C GLY A 456 10.61 -1.23 10.17
N TYR A 457 9.35 -1.49 10.49
CA TYR A 457 8.24 -1.38 9.54
C TYR A 457 7.10 -0.66 10.25
N ILE A 458 6.99 0.66 10.05
CA ILE A 458 6.09 1.54 10.81
C ILE A 458 6.37 1.43 12.32
N GLN A 459 7.64 1.40 12.71
CA GLN A 459 8.05 1.24 14.10
C GLN A 459 7.95 2.57 14.84
N ASP A 460 7.27 2.58 16.00
CA ASP A 460 7.35 3.71 16.95
C ASP A 460 8.76 3.73 17.56
N PRO A 461 9.59 4.76 17.28
CA PRO A 461 10.96 4.84 17.80
C PRO A 461 11.01 4.93 19.33
N ASP A 462 9.92 5.36 19.98
CA ASP A 462 9.85 5.57 21.43
C ASP A 462 9.16 4.41 22.18
N SER A 463 8.68 3.40 21.46
CA SER A 463 8.04 2.21 22.04
C SER A 463 8.99 1.42 22.94
N MET A 464 8.45 0.81 23.99
CA MET A 464 9.16 -0.15 24.84
C MET A 464 9.35 -1.51 24.14
N LEU A 465 8.54 -1.81 23.11
CA LEU A 465 8.69 -2.96 22.23
C LEU A 465 9.23 -2.49 20.89
N PHE A 466 10.36 -3.07 20.49
CA PHE A 466 11.09 -2.68 19.29
C PHE A 466 11.27 -3.89 18.39
N ASN A 467 10.46 -3.95 17.33
CA ASN A 467 10.53 -5.02 16.34
C ASN A 467 11.36 -4.50 15.15
N MET A 468 12.51 -5.13 14.93
CA MET A 468 13.39 -4.80 13.81
C MET A 468 13.62 -6.01 12.94
N TYR A 469 13.64 -5.76 11.64
CA TYR A 469 14.22 -6.67 10.67
C TYR A 469 15.70 -6.34 10.49
N LYS A 470 16.49 -7.36 10.19
CA LYS A 470 17.80 -7.23 9.58
C LYS A 470 17.65 -7.63 8.11
N PRO A 471 17.16 -6.73 7.25
CA PRO A 471 16.96 -7.05 5.86
C PRO A 471 18.30 -7.36 5.19
N VAL A 472 18.25 -8.27 4.23
CA VAL A 472 19.39 -8.57 3.36
C VAL A 472 19.22 -7.81 2.06
N HIS A 473 20.34 -7.31 1.53
CA HIS A 473 20.39 -6.64 0.24
C HIS A 473 21.20 -7.49 -0.73
N TRP A 474 20.67 -7.75 -1.92
CA TRP A 474 21.44 -8.39 -2.97
C TRP A 474 21.04 -7.88 -4.35
N VAL A 475 21.98 -8.00 -5.28
CA VAL A 475 21.79 -7.70 -6.69
C VAL A 475 22.22 -8.90 -7.52
N VAL A 476 21.34 -9.33 -8.41
CA VAL A 476 21.62 -10.41 -9.36
C VAL A 476 21.36 -9.95 -10.78
N ARG A 477 22.11 -10.49 -11.74
CA ARG A 477 21.97 -10.18 -13.17
C ARG A 477 21.42 -11.37 -13.94
N LYS A 478 20.47 -11.13 -14.85
CA LYS A 478 19.98 -12.15 -15.78
C LYS A 478 21.08 -12.55 -16.77
N LYS A 479 21.40 -13.85 -16.84
CA LYS A 479 22.46 -14.42 -17.69
C LYS A 479 22.15 -14.38 -19.19
#